data_AF-A0A9P3HKQ1-F1
#
_entry.id   AF-A0A9P3HKQ1-F1
#
_cell.length_a   1.000
_cell.length_b   1.000
_cell.length_c   1.000
_cell.angle_alpha   90.00
_cell.angle_beta   90.00
_cell.angle_gamma   90.00
#
_symmetry.space_group_name_H-M   'P 1'
#
loop_
_entity.id
_entity.type
_entity.pdbx_description
1 polymer ?
#
loop_
_entity_poly.entity_id
_entity_poly.type
_entity_poly.pdbx_seq_one_letter_code
_entity_poly.pdbx_strand_id
1 'polypeptide(L)'
;MSDKKVASTADTARLAKVYASPRNGSFSIPGLSLGQWVVRLMPAIVFGLYSYSKRGAFQPPFCTGLGIGCPTEPIHLSGLLERPEYYGQVVQYYSQLMTENTDLGGTFAVFVEGQPVIDLNAGAKDLARTQIYDNRTLQQVYSCGKVIEGIVVARMVQRGQLKYESKITEYWPEFGQNGKEEVTLGDLVRYDSGVPDVEDIEGQEPLSWSLMQNEKAFSDKLARQRHVFDGEDRRAYHALSRGWYLNEIVKRADPLGRTIGQIAQKELMIDYKDVELYYGPLPNESDWEERLSPWHDYPLLRIMGRLIIPHRLQTSTPFGNPKTLPLHQIVLNSIFGTSLARSVLSPKFAPGPHYMRTKEAHAVESTSFSLKTNAHSLAKLMSMMANKGHSVEPGQEPDLLSDEIYNQATAFHSVKKDEITGDVAPLSVGGWVKTRSFYGDGPLKGVEVQGWSGAGGGLALWIEELQIGFAYVTNAYNAPETLLGDFRGNGLLERVVYARKTELGLLPANKA
;
A
#
# COMPACT_ATOMS: atom_id res chain seq x y z
N MET A 1 -15.59 -70.18 1.86
CA MET A 1 -16.59 -70.81 0.97
C MET A 1 -17.45 -69.67 0.46
N SER A 2 -17.50 -69.24 -0.80
CA SER A 2 -16.96 -69.74 -2.08
C SER A 2 -16.98 -68.59 -3.10
N ASP A 3 -15.88 -68.46 -3.87
CA ASP A 3 -15.72 -68.07 -5.29
C ASP A 3 -16.44 -66.82 -5.86
N LYS A 4 -15.73 -65.80 -6.38
CA LYS A 4 -14.84 -65.67 -7.56
C LYS A 4 -15.55 -65.58 -8.94
N LYS A 5 -15.04 -64.61 -9.73
CA LYS A 5 -15.07 -64.35 -11.22
C LYS A 5 -15.93 -63.13 -11.59
N VAL A 6 -15.45 -62.00 -12.11
CA VAL A 6 -14.39 -61.61 -13.08
C VAL A 6 -14.64 -62.08 -14.52
N ALA A 7 -15.00 -61.06 -15.34
CA ALA A 7 -14.73 -60.77 -16.75
C ALA A 7 -15.11 -61.77 -17.86
N SER A 8 -15.68 -61.24 -18.95
CA SER A 8 -14.99 -61.36 -20.25
C SER A 8 -15.44 -60.27 -21.23
N THR A 9 -14.43 -59.60 -21.80
CA THR A 9 -14.44 -58.90 -23.08
C THR A 9 -14.27 -59.91 -24.22
N ALA A 10 -14.79 -59.54 -25.39
CA ALA A 10 -14.56 -60.12 -26.73
C ALA A 10 -15.57 -61.18 -27.20
N ASP A 11 -16.46 -60.77 -28.11
CA ASP A 11 -16.57 -61.33 -29.46
C ASP A 11 -17.49 -60.40 -30.28
N THR A 12 -16.94 -59.44 -31.05
CA THR A 12 -16.56 -59.57 -32.47
C THR A 12 -17.71 -60.07 -33.36
N ALA A 13 -18.46 -59.19 -34.03
CA ALA A 13 -18.12 -58.54 -35.30
C ALA A 13 -18.07 -59.49 -36.52
N ARG A 14 -19.15 -59.50 -37.32
CA ARG A 14 -19.24 -59.72 -38.79
C ARG A 14 -20.75 -59.81 -39.13
N LEU A 15 -21.39 -59.13 -40.09
CA LEU A 15 -21.09 -58.45 -41.37
C LEU A 15 -22.34 -57.59 -41.72
N ALA A 16 -22.36 -56.46 -42.45
CA ALA A 16 -21.37 -55.62 -43.09
C ALA A 16 -21.98 -54.25 -43.45
N LYS A 17 -21.15 -53.20 -43.38
CA LYS A 17 -21.15 -51.88 -44.05
C LYS A 17 -22.16 -51.62 -45.17
N VAL A 18 -22.82 -50.44 -45.15
CA VAL A 18 -22.96 -49.49 -46.30
C VAL A 18 -23.16 -48.04 -45.77
N TYR A 19 -22.15 -47.20 -45.99
CA TYR A 19 -22.13 -45.72 -46.17
C TYR A 19 -22.58 -44.69 -45.09
N ALA A 20 -21.55 -44.05 -44.52
CA ALA A 20 -21.31 -42.61 -44.32
C ALA A 20 -22.41 -41.55 -44.58
N SER A 21 -22.71 -40.75 -43.55
CA SER A 21 -22.77 -39.27 -43.62
C SER A 21 -22.85 -38.67 -42.20
N PRO A 22 -22.08 -37.61 -41.88
CA PRO A 22 -22.09 -36.96 -40.57
C PRO A 22 -23.24 -35.94 -40.49
N ARG A 23 -24.22 -36.16 -39.62
CA ARG A 23 -25.09 -35.06 -39.18
C ARG A 23 -24.37 -34.31 -38.07
N ASN A 24 -23.72 -33.21 -38.46
CA ASN A 24 -23.44 -32.07 -37.60
C ASN A 24 -24.75 -31.63 -36.93
N GLY A 25 -25.03 -32.15 -35.73
CA GLY A 25 -26.07 -31.64 -34.86
C GLY A 25 -25.54 -30.41 -34.14
N SER A 26 -25.41 -29.29 -34.85
CA SER A 26 -25.26 -27.99 -34.22
C SER A 26 -26.49 -27.75 -33.35
N PHE A 27 -26.30 -27.58 -32.04
CA PHE A 27 -27.30 -26.96 -31.19
C PHE A 27 -27.48 -25.51 -31.67
N SER A 28 -28.40 -25.29 -32.61
CA SER A 28 -28.76 -23.95 -33.10
C SER A 28 -30.12 -23.56 -32.53
N ILE A 29 -30.11 -22.61 -31.59
CA ILE A 29 -31.29 -21.79 -31.29
C ILE A 29 -31.61 -21.00 -32.57
N PRO A 30 -32.86 -20.95 -33.08
CA PRO A 30 -33.13 -20.32 -34.36
C PRO A 30 -32.99 -18.80 -34.30
N GLY A 31 -32.37 -18.22 -35.32
CA GLY A 31 -32.78 -16.91 -35.83
C GLY A 31 -31.76 -15.79 -35.95
N LEU A 32 -30.49 -15.94 -35.53
CA LEU A 32 -29.49 -14.89 -35.70
C LEU A 32 -28.10 -15.47 -35.98
N SER A 33 -27.39 -14.93 -36.97
CA SER A 33 -25.97 -15.22 -37.17
C SER A 33 -25.15 -14.70 -35.98
N LEU A 34 -23.95 -15.23 -35.75
CA LEU A 34 -23.05 -14.74 -34.68
C LEU A 34 -22.86 -13.21 -34.77
N GLY A 35 -22.75 -12.67 -35.99
CA GLY A 35 -22.67 -11.22 -36.22
C GLY A 35 -23.94 -10.46 -35.83
N GLN A 36 -25.13 -11.03 -36.04
CA GLN A 36 -26.38 -10.41 -35.62
C GLN A 36 -26.59 -10.45 -34.10
N TRP A 37 -26.11 -11.51 -33.42
CA TRP A 37 -26.05 -11.56 -31.97
C TRP A 37 -25.11 -10.51 -31.39
N VAL A 38 -23.91 -10.36 -31.97
CA VAL A 38 -22.95 -9.32 -31.58
C VAL A 38 -23.59 -7.94 -31.74
N VAL A 39 -24.16 -7.60 -32.90
CA VAL A 39 -24.76 -6.26 -33.12
C VAL A 39 -25.92 -5.97 -32.15
N ARG A 40 -26.75 -6.97 -31.82
CA ARG A 40 -27.89 -6.76 -30.91
C ARG A 40 -27.51 -6.72 -29.43
N LEU A 41 -26.47 -7.45 -29.02
CA LEU A 41 -25.99 -7.45 -27.65
C LEU A 41 -24.96 -6.35 -27.38
N MET A 42 -24.29 -5.83 -28.41
CA MET A 42 -23.25 -4.80 -28.28
C MET A 42 -23.70 -3.58 -27.48
N PRO A 43 -24.89 -2.99 -27.67
CA PRO A 43 -25.35 -1.88 -26.84
C PRO A 43 -25.49 -2.26 -25.36
N ALA A 44 -25.98 -3.46 -25.06
CA ALA A 44 -26.12 -3.95 -23.69
C ALA A 44 -24.76 -4.32 -23.06
N ILE A 45 -23.84 -4.87 -23.84
CA ILE A 45 -22.46 -5.16 -23.43
C ILE A 45 -21.71 -3.85 -23.18
N VAL A 46 -21.80 -2.88 -24.09
CA VAL A 46 -21.20 -1.54 -23.95
C VAL A 46 -21.81 -0.81 -22.75
N PHE A 47 -23.13 -0.84 -22.58
CA PHE A 47 -23.79 -0.27 -21.40
C PHE A 47 -23.38 -0.97 -20.10
N GLY A 48 -23.30 -2.30 -20.11
CA GLY A 48 -22.85 -3.10 -18.97
C GLY A 48 -21.40 -2.80 -18.59
N LEU A 49 -20.50 -2.71 -19.58
CA LEU A 49 -19.10 -2.33 -19.39
C LEU A 49 -18.96 -0.87 -18.94
N TYR A 50 -19.76 0.04 -19.51
CA TYR A 50 -19.80 1.45 -19.11
C TYR A 50 -20.29 1.60 -17.67
N SER A 51 -21.43 0.99 -17.33
CA SER A 51 -21.98 0.96 -15.97
C SER A 51 -20.98 0.34 -14.99
N TYR A 52 -20.32 -0.75 -15.39
CA TYR A 52 -19.28 -1.40 -14.60
C TYR A 52 -18.06 -0.52 -14.38
N SER A 53 -17.68 0.31 -15.36
CA SER A 53 -16.59 1.28 -15.23
C SER A 53 -16.93 2.49 -14.37
N LYS A 54 -18.23 2.80 -14.18
CA LYS A 54 -18.69 4.02 -13.50
C LYS A 54 -19.18 3.83 -12.07
N ARG A 55 -19.57 2.61 -11.67
CA ARG A 55 -20.04 2.32 -10.30
C ARG A 55 -18.87 1.85 -9.43
N GLY A 56 -18.95 1.93 -8.10
CA GLY A 56 -17.86 1.53 -7.21
C GLY A 56 -17.54 0.03 -7.20
N ALA A 57 -16.33 -0.31 -6.77
CA ALA A 57 -15.71 -1.63 -6.86
C ALA A 57 -16.42 -2.71 -6.04
N PHE A 58 -17.05 -2.34 -4.95
CA PHE A 58 -17.66 -3.29 -4.00
C PHE A 58 -19.19 -3.39 -4.14
N GLN A 59 -19.72 -2.93 -5.27
CA GLN A 59 -21.14 -3.06 -5.59
C GLN A 59 -21.49 -4.50 -6.01
N PRO A 60 -22.69 -5.02 -5.68
CA PRO A 60 -23.17 -6.30 -6.19
C PRO A 60 -23.13 -6.36 -7.72
N PRO A 61 -22.89 -7.52 -8.36
CA PRO A 61 -22.77 -7.62 -9.82
C PRO A 61 -23.98 -7.09 -10.60
N PHE A 62 -25.21 -7.34 -10.12
CA PHE A 62 -26.44 -6.81 -10.74
C PHE A 62 -26.56 -5.29 -10.63
N CYS A 63 -26.15 -4.70 -9.50
CA CYS A 63 -26.07 -3.26 -9.35
C CYS A 63 -25.01 -2.68 -10.30
N THR A 64 -23.86 -3.34 -10.38
CA THR A 64 -22.73 -2.88 -11.19
C THR A 64 -23.04 -2.91 -12.69
N GLY A 65 -23.64 -4.01 -13.18
CA GLY A 65 -23.90 -4.20 -14.60
C GLY A 65 -25.21 -3.58 -15.09
N LEU A 66 -26.28 -3.60 -14.27
CA LEU A 66 -27.64 -3.23 -14.70
C LEU A 66 -28.27 -2.13 -13.84
N GLY A 67 -27.65 -1.75 -12.72
CA GLY A 67 -28.20 -0.77 -11.80
C GLY A 67 -29.36 -1.24 -10.95
N ILE A 68 -29.57 -2.56 -10.86
CA ILE A 68 -30.67 -3.18 -10.12
C ILE A 68 -30.15 -3.68 -8.77
N GLY A 69 -30.93 -3.46 -7.70
CA GLY A 69 -30.60 -3.98 -6.37
C GLY A 69 -29.35 -3.36 -5.76
N CYS A 70 -29.08 -2.08 -6.06
CA CYS A 70 -27.98 -1.35 -5.44
C CYS A 70 -28.26 -1.14 -3.95
N PRO A 71 -27.25 -1.33 -3.07
CA PRO A 71 -27.40 -1.05 -1.65
C PRO A 71 -27.83 0.40 -1.43
N THR A 72 -28.90 0.59 -0.64
CA THR A 72 -29.40 1.91 -0.23
C THR A 72 -29.10 2.19 1.24
N GLU A 73 -28.38 1.29 1.92
CA GLU A 73 -28.07 1.47 3.33
C GLU A 73 -27.20 2.71 3.54
N PRO A 74 -27.57 3.55 4.53
CA PRO A 74 -26.78 4.72 4.85
C PRO A 74 -25.39 4.30 5.30
N ILE A 75 -24.39 5.04 4.84
CA ILE A 75 -23.02 4.80 5.26
C ILE A 75 -22.81 5.43 6.62
N HIS A 76 -22.19 4.64 7.49
CA HIS A 76 -21.63 5.17 8.72
C HIS A 76 -20.51 6.14 8.34
N LEU A 77 -20.66 7.40 8.73
CA LEU A 77 -19.64 8.43 8.68
C LEU A 77 -19.68 9.15 10.03
N SER A 78 -18.57 9.13 10.74
CA SER A 78 -18.47 9.72 12.07
C SER A 78 -17.08 10.32 12.30
N GLY A 79 -16.99 11.26 13.23
CA GLY A 79 -15.73 11.90 13.62
C GLY A 79 -15.81 13.42 13.57
N LEU A 80 -14.65 14.03 13.40
CA LEU A 80 -14.41 15.47 13.49
C LEU A 80 -14.32 16.12 12.11
N LEU A 81 -14.97 17.28 11.97
CA LEU A 81 -14.73 18.26 10.92
C LEU A 81 -14.70 19.65 11.56
N GLU A 82 -13.53 20.28 11.56
CA GLU A 82 -13.36 21.67 11.93
C GLU A 82 -13.23 22.54 10.67
N ARG A 83 -13.54 23.84 10.80
CA ARG A 83 -13.46 24.82 9.69
C ARG A 83 -14.23 24.34 8.44
N PRO A 84 -15.52 23.96 8.57
CA PRO A 84 -16.30 23.35 7.48
C PRO A 84 -16.43 24.24 6.24
N GLU A 85 -16.30 25.55 6.37
CA GLU A 85 -16.27 26.52 5.27
C GLU A 85 -15.12 26.29 4.28
N TYR A 86 -14.01 25.69 4.72
CA TYR A 86 -12.88 25.31 3.87
C TYR A 86 -12.86 23.81 3.56
N TYR A 87 -13.06 22.97 4.57
CA TYR A 87 -12.82 21.53 4.46
C TYR A 87 -14.09 20.71 4.17
N GLY A 88 -15.28 21.31 4.14
CA GLY A 88 -16.54 20.61 3.91
C GLY A 88 -16.59 19.84 2.59
N GLN A 89 -16.00 20.38 1.52
CA GLN A 89 -15.94 19.69 0.23
C GLN A 89 -15.02 18.46 0.23
N VAL A 90 -13.97 18.47 1.07
CA VAL A 90 -13.10 17.31 1.26
C VAL A 90 -13.91 16.16 1.86
N VAL A 91 -14.72 16.46 2.89
CA VAL A 91 -15.59 15.49 3.55
C VAL A 91 -16.69 14.99 2.62
N GLN A 92 -17.26 15.87 1.79
CA GLN A 92 -18.23 15.46 0.75
C GLN A 92 -17.59 14.47 -0.23
N TYR A 93 -16.36 14.72 -0.69
CA TYR A 93 -15.66 13.80 -1.57
C TYR A 93 -15.38 12.45 -0.87
N TYR A 94 -14.93 12.47 0.39
CA TYR A 94 -14.73 11.24 1.17
C TYR A 94 -16.03 10.44 1.34
N SER A 95 -17.13 11.13 1.65
CA SER A 95 -18.47 10.52 1.72
C SER A 95 -18.91 9.95 0.37
N GLN A 96 -18.59 10.63 -0.72
CA GLN A 96 -18.86 10.15 -2.09
C GLN A 96 -18.13 8.84 -2.38
N LEU A 97 -16.84 8.73 -2.03
CA LEU A 97 -16.07 7.49 -2.22
C LEU A 97 -16.74 6.29 -1.56
N MET A 98 -17.28 6.47 -0.34
CA MET A 98 -17.96 5.43 0.40
C MET A 98 -19.35 5.12 -0.20
N THR A 99 -20.15 6.16 -0.50
CA THR A 99 -21.53 6.04 -1.06
C THR A 99 -21.57 5.40 -2.41
N GLU A 100 -20.55 5.64 -3.23
CA GLU A 100 -20.41 5.00 -4.52
C GLU A 100 -19.89 3.55 -4.40
N ASN A 101 -19.44 3.10 -3.22
CA ASN A 101 -18.68 1.86 -2.97
C ASN A 101 -17.37 1.80 -3.74
N THR A 102 -16.79 2.97 -3.98
CA THR A 102 -15.43 3.09 -4.53
C THR A 102 -14.41 2.75 -3.44
N ASP A 103 -14.72 3.11 -2.20
CA ASP A 103 -14.11 2.58 -1.00
C ASP A 103 -15.14 1.76 -0.21
N LEU A 104 -14.69 0.80 0.59
CA LEU A 104 -15.55 -0.03 1.44
C LEU A 104 -15.58 0.50 2.88
N GLY A 105 -14.41 0.83 3.43
CA GLY A 105 -14.28 1.39 4.76
C GLY A 105 -12.87 1.83 5.08
N GLY A 106 -12.75 2.82 5.96
CA GLY A 106 -11.46 3.41 6.27
C GLY A 106 -11.52 4.58 7.24
N THR A 107 -10.34 5.12 7.50
CA THR A 107 -10.15 6.35 8.27
C THR A 107 -9.41 7.39 7.45
N PHE A 108 -9.72 8.66 7.70
CA PHE A 108 -9.13 9.80 7.01
C PHE A 108 -8.91 10.94 8.00
N ALA A 109 -7.66 11.37 8.16
CA ALA A 109 -7.29 12.41 9.10
C ALA A 109 -6.36 13.45 8.48
N VAL A 110 -6.60 14.71 8.84
CA VAL A 110 -5.84 15.87 8.40
C VAL A 110 -5.63 16.79 9.58
N PHE A 111 -4.37 17.17 9.79
CA PHE A 111 -3.96 18.16 10.75
C PHE A 111 -3.39 19.36 10.01
N VAL A 112 -3.74 20.57 10.45
CA VAL A 112 -3.26 21.83 9.92
C VAL A 112 -2.72 22.67 11.08
N GLU A 113 -1.46 23.10 10.97
CA GLU A 113 -0.78 23.86 12.04
C GLU A 113 -0.85 23.13 13.40
N GLY A 114 -0.68 21.81 13.38
CA GLY A 114 -0.76 20.97 14.57
C GLY A 114 -2.16 20.65 15.07
N GLN A 115 -3.21 21.24 14.48
CA GLN A 115 -4.59 21.04 14.94
C GLN A 115 -5.37 20.10 14.02
N PRO A 116 -6.12 19.12 14.55
CA PRO A 116 -6.94 18.24 13.72
C PRO A 116 -8.08 19.04 13.08
N VAL A 117 -8.14 19.05 11.75
CA VAL A 117 -9.24 19.69 10.99
C VAL A 117 -10.21 18.68 10.39
N ILE A 118 -9.73 17.47 10.13
CA ILE A 118 -10.55 16.33 9.70
C ILE A 118 -10.04 15.13 10.49
N ASP A 119 -10.94 14.35 11.08
CA ASP A 119 -10.63 13.03 11.64
C ASP A 119 -11.87 12.15 11.57
N LEU A 120 -11.98 11.37 10.49
CA LEU A 120 -13.21 10.71 10.09
C LEU A 120 -13.01 9.20 9.96
N ASN A 121 -14.06 8.48 10.35
CA ASN A 121 -14.23 7.05 10.19
C ASN A 121 -15.44 6.83 9.28
N ALA A 122 -15.32 5.93 8.31
CA ALA A 122 -16.45 5.67 7.42
C ALA A 122 -16.49 4.26 6.87
N GLY A 123 -17.71 3.81 6.56
CA GLY A 123 -17.96 2.55 5.85
C GLY A 123 -17.99 1.33 6.77
N ALA A 124 -17.53 0.19 6.25
CA ALA A 124 -17.62 -1.11 6.91
C ALA A 124 -16.32 -1.91 6.81
N LYS A 125 -16.13 -2.86 7.75
CA LYS A 125 -15.02 -3.82 7.75
C LYS A 125 -15.27 -5.00 6.80
N ASP A 126 -16.54 -5.29 6.48
CA ASP A 126 -16.97 -6.44 5.68
C ASP A 126 -17.87 -6.04 4.51
N LEU A 127 -17.87 -6.88 3.45
CA LEU A 127 -18.69 -6.65 2.25
C LEU A 127 -20.20 -6.72 2.52
N ALA A 128 -20.61 -7.47 3.54
CA ALA A 128 -22.01 -7.54 3.96
C ALA A 128 -22.44 -6.33 4.79
N ARG A 129 -21.51 -5.41 5.11
CA ARG A 129 -21.74 -4.18 5.88
C ARG A 129 -22.35 -4.43 7.25
N THR A 130 -22.05 -5.58 7.85
CA THR A 130 -22.53 -5.95 9.19
C THR A 130 -21.65 -5.39 10.30
N GLN A 131 -20.42 -5.02 9.98
CA GLN A 131 -19.45 -4.49 10.92
C GLN A 131 -19.01 -3.09 10.49
N ILE A 132 -19.28 -2.10 11.33
CA ILE A 132 -18.92 -0.71 11.09
C ILE A 132 -17.40 -0.55 11.14
N TYR A 133 -16.87 0.30 10.26
CA TYR A 133 -15.51 0.81 10.37
C TYR A 133 -15.53 2.06 11.25
N ASP A 134 -15.01 1.95 12.46
CA ASP A 134 -15.07 2.99 13.49
C ASP A 134 -13.67 3.43 13.97
N ASN A 135 -13.63 4.33 14.96
CA ASN A 135 -12.39 4.88 15.51
C ASN A 135 -11.53 3.87 16.29
N ARG A 136 -12.05 2.68 16.60
CA ARG A 136 -11.29 1.60 17.23
C ARG A 136 -10.67 0.66 16.20
N THR A 137 -11.12 0.76 14.95
CA THR A 137 -10.70 -0.09 13.86
C THR A 137 -9.27 0.26 13.44
N LEU A 138 -8.44 -0.77 13.30
CA LEU A 138 -7.08 -0.71 12.82
C LEU A 138 -7.02 -1.34 11.42
N GLN A 139 -6.13 -0.82 10.59
CA GLN A 139 -5.80 -1.39 9.29
C GLN A 139 -4.31 -1.70 9.24
N GLN A 140 -3.94 -2.80 8.59
CA GLN A 140 -2.56 -2.94 8.15
C GLN A 140 -2.28 -2.01 6.98
N VAL A 141 -1.34 -1.07 7.11
CA VAL A 141 -1.13 0.04 6.15
C VAL A 141 0.01 -0.16 5.16
N TYR A 142 0.53 -1.38 5.04
CA TYR A 142 1.66 -1.71 4.16
C TYR A 142 2.82 -0.70 4.31
N SER A 143 3.32 -0.17 3.19
CA SER A 143 4.51 0.68 3.17
C SER A 143 4.31 2.07 3.75
N CYS A 144 3.09 2.50 4.14
CA CYS A 144 2.96 3.66 5.04
C CYS A 144 3.78 3.44 6.35
N GLY A 145 3.99 2.18 6.75
CA GLY A 145 4.88 1.84 7.87
C GLY A 145 6.33 2.31 7.70
N LYS A 146 6.82 2.51 6.47
CA LYS A 146 8.18 3.05 6.23
C LYS A 146 8.33 4.49 6.72
N VAL A 147 7.23 5.22 6.84
CA VAL A 147 7.24 6.58 7.41
C VAL A 147 7.67 6.53 8.87
N ILE A 148 7.00 5.69 9.66
CA ILE A 148 7.29 5.50 11.09
C ILE A 148 8.64 4.83 11.31
N GLU A 149 9.00 3.87 10.45
CA GLU A 149 10.33 3.26 10.41
C GLU A 149 11.43 4.32 10.28
N GLY A 150 11.31 5.23 9.31
CA GLY A 150 12.26 6.33 9.13
C GLY A 150 12.32 7.26 10.34
N ILE A 151 11.19 7.53 11.00
CA ILE A 151 11.13 8.38 12.20
C ILE A 151 11.91 7.73 13.35
N VAL A 152 11.74 6.42 13.55
CA VAL A 152 12.49 5.68 14.57
C VAL A 152 14.00 5.70 14.26
N VAL A 153 14.39 5.47 13.00
CA VAL A 153 15.80 5.57 12.59
C VAL A 153 16.35 6.98 12.85
N ALA A 154 15.64 8.03 12.48
CA ALA A 154 16.05 9.42 12.73
C ALA A 154 16.19 9.71 14.24
N ARG A 155 15.29 9.20 15.09
CA ARG A 155 15.41 9.32 16.56
C ARG A 155 16.64 8.59 17.09
N MET A 156 17.02 7.45 16.53
CA MET A 156 18.26 6.77 16.90
C MET A 156 19.51 7.53 16.44
N VAL A 157 19.45 8.19 15.28
CA VAL A 157 20.51 9.12 14.83
C VAL A 157 20.64 10.30 15.78
N GLN A 158 19.52 10.89 16.21
CA GLN A 158 19.51 11.94 17.23
C GLN A 158 20.19 11.54 18.54
N ARG A 159 20.03 10.26 18.94
CA ARG A 159 20.65 9.71 20.15
C ARG A 159 22.11 9.30 19.96
N GLY A 160 22.66 9.48 18.76
CA GLY A 160 24.01 9.05 18.40
C GLY A 160 24.19 7.53 18.34
N GLN A 161 23.09 6.77 18.32
CA GLN A 161 23.09 5.30 18.28
C GLN A 161 23.26 4.78 16.85
N LEU A 162 22.82 5.56 15.87
CA LEU A 162 22.99 5.29 14.44
C LEU A 162 23.56 6.53 13.74
N LYS A 163 24.17 6.32 12.57
CA LYS A 163 24.57 7.39 11.64
C LYS A 163 24.31 6.92 10.22
N TYR A 164 23.74 7.79 9.37
CA TYR A 164 23.43 7.42 7.99
C TYR A 164 24.68 7.06 7.19
N GLU A 165 25.82 7.67 7.51
CA GLU A 165 27.10 7.49 6.81
C GLU A 165 27.91 6.29 7.34
N SER A 166 27.56 5.74 8.50
CA SER A 166 28.23 4.56 9.05
C SER A 166 27.98 3.34 8.19
N LYS A 167 29.00 2.49 8.07
CA LYS A 167 28.84 1.17 7.47
C LYS A 167 27.93 0.33 8.34
N ILE A 168 27.07 -0.48 7.73
CA ILE A 168 26.19 -1.39 8.47
C ILE A 168 27.02 -2.37 9.31
N THR A 169 28.21 -2.72 8.86
CA THR A 169 29.16 -3.60 9.55
C THR A 169 29.66 -3.06 10.90
N GLU A 170 29.51 -1.76 11.18
CA GLU A 170 29.79 -1.18 12.50
C GLU A 170 28.76 -1.65 13.55
N TYR A 171 27.52 -1.89 13.12
CA TYR A 171 26.42 -2.35 13.98
C TYR A 171 26.21 -3.86 13.88
N TRP A 172 26.43 -4.41 12.69
CA TRP A 172 26.18 -5.80 12.33
C TRP A 172 27.32 -6.37 11.48
N PRO A 173 28.42 -6.83 12.10
CA PRO A 173 29.60 -7.31 11.38
C PRO A 173 29.31 -8.41 10.35
N GLU A 174 28.42 -9.33 10.68
CA GLU A 174 28.03 -10.45 9.82
C GLU A 174 27.33 -9.99 8.54
N PHE A 175 26.73 -8.80 8.51
CA PHE A 175 26.14 -8.23 7.30
C PHE A 175 27.18 -8.08 6.18
N GLY A 176 28.45 -7.85 6.52
CA GLY A 176 29.51 -7.62 5.53
C GLY A 176 29.77 -8.78 4.57
N GLN A 177 29.25 -9.98 4.84
CA GLN A 177 29.39 -11.14 3.95
C GLN A 177 28.91 -10.84 2.52
N ASN A 178 29.50 -11.53 1.54
CA ASN A 178 29.03 -11.56 0.14
C ASN A 178 28.94 -10.17 -0.53
N GLY A 179 29.95 -9.32 -0.33
CA GLY A 179 30.13 -8.06 -1.05
C GLY A 179 29.36 -6.87 -0.45
N LYS A 180 28.99 -6.93 0.83
CA LYS A 180 28.19 -5.90 1.51
C LYS A 180 28.99 -5.10 2.55
N GLU A 181 30.32 -5.24 2.57
CA GLU A 181 31.23 -4.68 3.58
C GLU A 181 31.17 -3.14 3.65
N GLU A 182 30.96 -2.50 2.50
CA GLU A 182 31.00 -1.04 2.33
C GLU A 182 29.63 -0.37 2.39
N VAL A 183 28.54 -1.14 2.47
CA VAL A 183 27.17 -0.60 2.46
C VAL A 183 26.90 0.20 3.73
N THR A 184 26.41 1.42 3.57
CA THR A 184 26.04 2.31 4.68
C THR A 184 24.57 2.17 5.08
N LEU A 185 24.22 2.64 6.28
CA LEU A 185 22.82 2.75 6.70
C LEU A 185 22.01 3.61 5.72
N GLY A 186 22.62 4.68 5.22
CA GLY A 186 22.06 5.58 4.24
C GLY A 186 21.68 4.87 2.93
N ASP A 187 22.56 4.00 2.43
CA ASP A 187 22.29 3.22 1.22
C ASP A 187 21.08 2.32 1.42
N LEU A 188 20.94 1.71 2.59
CA LEU A 188 19.80 0.85 2.89
C LEU A 188 18.47 1.61 2.97
N VAL A 189 18.42 2.75 3.68
CA VAL A 189 17.17 3.53 3.77
C VAL A 189 16.77 4.15 2.42
N ARG A 190 17.71 4.31 1.47
CA ARG A 190 17.47 4.88 0.14
C ARG A 190 17.41 3.87 -1.00
N TYR A 191 17.38 2.57 -0.69
CA TYR A 191 17.30 1.46 -1.67
C TYR A 191 18.52 1.29 -2.58
N ASP A 192 19.66 1.82 -2.16
CA ASP A 192 20.94 1.77 -2.87
C ASP A 192 21.85 0.62 -2.36
N SER A 193 21.42 -0.13 -1.33
CA SER A 193 22.24 -1.13 -0.62
C SER A 193 22.43 -2.50 -1.31
N GLY A 194 21.88 -2.70 -2.50
CA GLY A 194 22.04 -3.96 -3.24
C GLY A 194 21.42 -5.20 -2.58
N VAL A 195 20.47 -5.04 -1.66
CA VAL A 195 19.73 -6.15 -1.01
C VAL A 195 18.20 -6.02 -1.11
N PRO A 196 17.64 -5.80 -2.31
CA PRO A 196 16.20 -5.53 -2.49
C PRO A 196 15.28 -6.73 -2.21
N ASP A 197 15.85 -7.94 -2.10
CA ASP A 197 15.13 -9.19 -1.87
C ASP A 197 15.87 -10.09 -0.86
N VAL A 198 15.20 -11.16 -0.43
CA VAL A 198 15.80 -12.26 0.34
C VAL A 198 15.70 -13.54 -0.49
N GLU A 199 16.78 -13.88 -1.18
CA GLU A 199 16.87 -15.08 -2.00
C GLU A 199 16.88 -16.34 -1.11
N ASP A 200 16.37 -17.45 -1.67
CA ASP A 200 16.56 -18.75 -1.05
C ASP A 200 17.90 -19.28 -1.50
N ILE A 201 18.75 -19.57 -0.53
CA ILE A 201 20.09 -20.07 -0.76
C ILE A 201 20.01 -21.59 -0.69
N GLU A 202 20.54 -22.27 -1.71
CA GLU A 202 20.58 -23.73 -1.75
C GLU A 202 21.22 -24.30 -0.47
N GLY A 203 20.58 -25.33 0.10
CA GLY A 203 21.00 -25.94 1.37
C GLY A 203 20.62 -25.17 2.64
N GLN A 204 19.85 -24.08 2.55
CA GLN A 204 19.27 -23.37 3.71
C GLN A 204 17.76 -23.52 3.79
N GLU A 205 17.18 -23.24 4.96
CA GLU A 205 15.73 -23.19 5.13
C GLU A 205 15.14 -22.12 4.19
N PRO A 206 14.10 -22.47 3.40
CA PRO A 206 13.37 -21.50 2.59
C PRO A 206 12.74 -20.40 3.43
N LEU A 207 12.52 -19.23 2.83
CA LEU A 207 11.80 -18.15 3.50
C LEU A 207 10.38 -18.61 3.91
N SER A 208 10.07 -18.53 5.19
CA SER A 208 8.79 -18.99 5.77
C SER A 208 8.40 -18.12 6.97
N TRP A 209 7.11 -18.14 7.35
CA TRP A 209 6.64 -17.43 8.56
C TRP A 209 7.34 -17.92 9.83
N SER A 210 7.67 -19.22 9.92
CA SER A 210 8.40 -19.80 11.05
C SER A 210 9.85 -19.34 11.10
N LEU A 211 10.53 -19.29 9.95
CA LEU A 211 11.89 -18.80 9.86
C LEU A 211 11.96 -17.34 10.31
N MET A 212 11.04 -16.49 9.84
CA MET A 212 10.97 -15.07 10.23
C MET A 212 10.70 -14.83 11.72
N GLN A 213 10.06 -15.79 12.39
CA GLN A 213 9.86 -15.75 13.84
C GLN A 213 11.09 -16.26 14.62
N ASN A 214 12.00 -16.98 13.96
CA ASN A 214 13.28 -17.37 14.54
C ASN A 214 14.31 -16.27 14.29
N GLU A 215 14.41 -15.35 15.24
CA GLU A 215 15.26 -14.17 15.18
C GLU A 215 16.69 -14.44 14.70
N LYS A 216 17.37 -15.44 15.31
CA LYS A 216 18.74 -15.77 14.95
C LYS A 216 18.84 -16.34 13.54
N ALA A 217 18.01 -17.34 13.21
CA ALA A 217 18.06 -17.99 11.91
C ALA A 217 17.71 -17.01 10.78
N PHE A 218 16.77 -16.09 11.02
CA PHE A 218 16.41 -15.08 10.06
C PHE A 218 17.52 -14.04 9.87
N SER A 219 18.09 -13.52 10.96
CA SER A 219 19.29 -12.66 10.90
C SER A 219 20.42 -13.33 10.12
N ASP A 220 20.73 -14.60 10.41
CA ASP A 220 21.79 -15.34 9.70
C ASP A 220 21.50 -15.46 8.19
N LYS A 221 20.23 -15.68 7.79
CA LYS A 221 19.84 -15.73 6.37
C LYS A 221 19.96 -14.36 5.69
N LEU A 222 19.58 -13.29 6.37
CA LEU A 222 19.71 -11.91 5.86
C LEU A 222 21.19 -11.53 5.67
N ALA A 223 22.04 -11.82 6.66
CA ALA A 223 23.48 -11.54 6.58
C ALA A 223 24.15 -12.20 5.36
N ARG A 224 23.67 -13.39 4.96
CA ARG A 224 24.22 -14.16 3.84
C ARG A 224 23.71 -13.76 2.46
N GLN A 225 22.77 -12.83 2.34
CA GLN A 225 22.35 -12.36 1.02
C GLN A 225 23.53 -11.71 0.29
N ARG A 226 23.61 -11.89 -1.04
CA ARG A 226 24.65 -11.27 -1.86
C ARG A 226 24.29 -9.83 -2.21
N HIS A 227 25.29 -8.97 -2.40
CA HIS A 227 25.07 -7.65 -3.00
C HIS A 227 24.73 -7.79 -4.48
N VAL A 228 23.54 -7.36 -4.92
CA VAL A 228 23.05 -7.63 -6.28
C VAL A 228 23.46 -6.58 -7.32
N PHE A 229 24.11 -5.49 -6.90
CA PHE A 229 24.58 -4.44 -7.81
C PHE A 229 26.06 -4.56 -8.17
N ASP A 230 26.79 -5.53 -7.62
CA ASP A 230 28.22 -5.74 -7.92
C ASP A 230 29.10 -4.46 -7.79
N GLY A 231 28.74 -3.55 -6.87
CA GLY A 231 29.43 -2.28 -6.62
C GLY A 231 29.02 -1.11 -7.53
N GLU A 232 28.07 -1.32 -8.44
CA GLU A 232 27.52 -0.26 -9.29
C GLU A 232 26.55 0.65 -8.51
N ASP A 233 26.55 1.95 -8.85
CA ASP A 233 25.62 2.93 -8.29
C ASP A 233 24.21 2.75 -8.87
N ARG A 234 23.41 1.89 -8.23
CA ARG A 234 22.08 1.47 -8.67
C ARG A 234 21.06 1.57 -7.54
N ARG A 235 19.78 1.60 -7.93
CA ARG A 235 18.64 1.66 -7.01
C ARG A 235 17.60 0.63 -7.37
N ALA A 236 17.13 -0.13 -6.38
CA ALA A 236 16.07 -1.10 -6.56
C ALA A 236 15.20 -1.14 -5.31
N TYR A 237 13.91 -0.80 -5.42
CA TYR A 237 13.01 -0.71 -4.28
C TYR A 237 12.97 -1.99 -3.41
N HIS A 238 13.42 -1.87 -2.16
CA HIS A 238 13.36 -2.91 -1.13
C HIS A 238 11.96 -2.97 -0.53
N ALA A 239 10.99 -3.51 -1.27
CA ALA A 239 9.58 -3.51 -0.89
C ALA A 239 9.36 -4.13 0.50
N LEU A 240 10.02 -5.26 0.78
CA LEU A 240 9.94 -6.01 2.03
C LEU A 240 11.24 -5.97 2.83
N SER A 241 12.38 -6.16 2.15
CA SER A 241 13.65 -6.42 2.81
C SER A 241 14.19 -5.25 3.63
N ARG A 242 13.91 -4.00 3.23
CA ARG A 242 14.36 -2.79 3.95
C ARG A 242 13.97 -2.86 5.43
N GLY A 243 12.71 -3.19 5.70
CA GLY A 243 12.22 -3.25 7.08
C GLY A 243 12.89 -4.33 7.89
N TRP A 244 13.17 -5.51 7.32
CA TRP A 244 13.85 -6.59 8.03
C TRP A 244 15.31 -6.25 8.36
N TYR A 245 16.06 -5.70 7.40
CA TYR A 245 17.43 -5.27 7.63
C TYR A 245 17.51 -4.13 8.66
N LEU A 246 16.64 -3.12 8.53
CA LEU A 246 16.61 -2.00 9.49
C LEU A 246 16.23 -2.48 10.88
N ASN A 247 15.32 -3.45 11.01
CA ASN A 247 14.95 -3.97 12.31
C ASN A 247 16.13 -4.67 13.01
N GLU A 248 16.91 -5.47 12.28
CA GLU A 248 18.11 -6.12 12.81
C GLU A 248 19.18 -5.08 13.22
N ILE A 249 19.39 -4.05 12.39
CA ILE A 249 20.36 -2.98 12.67
C ILE A 249 19.94 -2.19 13.92
N VAL A 250 18.68 -1.77 13.99
CA VAL A 250 18.13 -1.05 15.14
C VAL A 250 18.24 -1.87 16.41
N LYS A 251 17.88 -3.15 16.35
CA LYS A 251 17.99 -4.06 17.49
C LYS A 251 19.43 -4.21 18.00
N ARG A 252 20.42 -4.24 17.11
CA ARG A 252 21.84 -4.30 17.51
C ARG A 252 22.39 -2.97 18.03
N ALA A 253 21.88 -1.85 17.52
CA ALA A 253 22.30 -0.52 17.93
C ALA A 253 21.60 0.00 19.20
N ASP A 254 20.39 -0.48 19.48
CA ASP A 254 19.62 -0.10 20.67
C ASP A 254 20.19 -0.80 21.92
N PRO A 255 20.55 -0.06 22.98
CA PRO A 255 21.11 -0.65 24.20
C PRO A 255 20.20 -1.65 24.91
N LEU A 256 18.89 -1.61 24.67
CA LEU A 256 17.91 -2.55 25.22
C LEU A 256 17.60 -3.70 24.28
N GLY A 257 18.26 -3.78 23.11
CA GLY A 257 18.04 -4.83 22.14
C GLY A 257 16.64 -4.79 21.53
N ARG A 258 16.02 -3.61 21.40
CA ARG A 258 14.62 -3.48 20.95
C ARG A 258 14.50 -3.40 19.44
N THR A 259 13.43 -3.99 18.90
CA THR A 259 13.03 -3.81 17.51
C THR A 259 12.44 -2.41 17.28
N ILE A 260 12.36 -1.97 16.02
CA ILE A 260 11.64 -0.75 15.64
C ILE A 260 10.19 -0.82 16.09
N GLY A 261 9.52 -1.99 15.95
CA GLY A 261 8.16 -2.17 16.42
C GLY A 261 8.02 -1.96 17.93
N GLN A 262 8.97 -2.47 18.70
CA GLN A 262 9.01 -2.26 20.15
C GLN A 262 9.31 -0.80 20.53
N ILE A 263 10.17 -0.10 19.80
CA ILE A 263 10.42 1.33 20.01
C ILE A 263 9.17 2.15 19.68
N ALA A 264 8.49 1.86 18.57
CA ALA A 264 7.24 2.53 18.22
C ALA A 264 6.18 2.35 19.31
N GLN A 265 6.03 1.14 19.85
CA GLN A 265 5.05 0.86 20.91
C GLN A 265 5.44 1.42 22.28
N LYS A 266 6.70 1.31 22.68
CA LYS A 266 7.14 1.66 24.03
C LYS A 266 7.60 3.11 24.18
N GLU A 267 7.79 3.81 23.08
CA GLU A 267 8.13 5.23 23.08
C GLU A 267 7.04 6.03 22.38
N LEU A 268 6.82 5.86 21.07
CA LEU A 268 5.90 6.74 20.34
C LEU A 268 4.45 6.65 20.87
N MET A 269 3.93 5.46 21.15
CA MET A 269 2.56 5.33 21.71
C MET A 269 2.45 5.79 23.17
N ILE A 270 3.57 5.95 23.89
CA ILE A 270 3.59 6.43 25.28
C ILE A 270 3.77 7.95 25.33
N ASP A 271 4.67 8.47 24.49
CA ASP A 271 5.03 9.88 24.39
C ASP A 271 3.90 10.71 23.75
N TYR A 272 3.13 10.12 22.82
CA TYR A 272 2.10 10.81 22.04
C TYR A 272 0.72 10.20 22.30
N LYS A 273 -0.20 11.02 22.79
CA LYS A 273 -1.58 10.62 23.06
C LYS A 273 -2.28 10.23 21.76
N ASP A 274 -3.22 9.29 21.86
CA ASP A 274 -4.08 8.85 20.76
C ASP A 274 -3.33 8.31 19.53
N VAL A 275 -2.08 7.85 19.72
CA VAL A 275 -1.26 7.19 18.70
C VAL A 275 -1.23 5.68 18.96
N GLU A 276 -1.56 4.90 17.93
CA GLU A 276 -1.53 3.43 17.97
C GLU A 276 -0.71 2.86 16.82
N LEU A 277 0.35 2.11 17.14
CA LEU A 277 1.33 1.60 16.17
C LEU A 277 1.73 0.16 16.49
N TYR A 278 1.20 -0.81 15.75
CA TYR A 278 1.50 -2.23 15.98
C TYR A 278 2.13 -2.91 14.75
N TYR A 279 3.44 -3.14 14.77
CA TYR A 279 4.10 -3.92 13.73
C TYR A 279 4.01 -5.43 13.97
N GLY A 280 4.15 -5.86 15.23
CA GLY A 280 3.97 -7.24 15.67
C GLY A 280 2.50 -7.57 15.98
N PRO A 281 2.21 -8.69 16.67
CA PRO A 281 0.85 -9.05 17.05
C PRO A 281 0.19 -7.97 17.91
N LEU A 282 -1.14 -7.90 17.85
CA LEU A 282 -1.91 -7.03 18.76
C LEU A 282 -1.82 -7.58 20.19
N PRO A 283 -1.90 -6.73 21.23
CA PRO A 283 -1.72 -7.16 22.62
C PRO A 283 -2.72 -8.22 23.08
N ASN A 284 -4.00 -8.10 22.68
CA ASN A 284 -5.04 -9.07 23.00
C ASN A 284 -5.44 -9.87 21.77
N GLU A 285 -5.67 -11.17 21.93
CA GLU A 285 -6.11 -12.02 20.82
C GLU A 285 -7.49 -11.62 20.30
N SER A 286 -8.40 -11.13 21.15
CA SER A 286 -9.73 -10.65 20.73
C SER A 286 -9.67 -9.40 19.84
N ASP A 287 -8.65 -8.55 20.01
CA ASP A 287 -8.47 -7.33 19.19
C ASP A 287 -8.27 -7.67 17.71
N TRP A 288 -7.80 -8.89 17.42
CA TRP A 288 -7.68 -9.38 16.05
C TRP A 288 -9.00 -9.36 15.29
N GLU A 289 -10.07 -9.93 15.86
CA GLU A 289 -11.37 -10.00 15.19
C GLU A 289 -12.14 -8.68 15.37
N GLU A 290 -12.00 -8.04 16.53
CA GLU A 290 -12.77 -6.86 16.87
C GLU A 290 -12.27 -5.59 16.19
N ARG A 291 -10.94 -5.40 16.16
CA ARG A 291 -10.33 -4.13 15.76
C ARG A 291 -9.68 -4.19 14.39
N LEU A 292 -9.09 -5.31 13.99
CA LEU A 292 -8.38 -5.37 12.71
C LEU A 292 -9.37 -5.57 11.56
N SER A 293 -9.39 -4.64 10.60
CA SER A 293 -10.21 -4.79 9.39
C SER A 293 -9.47 -5.66 8.36
N PRO A 294 -10.13 -6.67 7.77
CA PRO A 294 -9.55 -7.45 6.67
C PRO A 294 -9.46 -6.61 5.40
N TRP A 295 -8.45 -6.86 4.58
CA TRP A 295 -8.32 -6.26 3.25
C TRP A 295 -9.30 -6.87 2.26
N HIS A 296 -9.90 -6.09 1.36
CA HIS A 296 -10.80 -6.56 0.29
C HIS A 296 -10.29 -6.15 -1.09
N ASP A 297 -10.01 -7.13 -1.94
CA ASP A 297 -9.52 -6.90 -3.30
C ASP A 297 -10.56 -6.22 -4.19
N TYR A 298 -10.11 -5.25 -4.98
CA TYR A 298 -10.85 -4.80 -6.15
C TYR A 298 -11.12 -6.00 -7.09
N PRO A 299 -12.33 -6.11 -7.68
CA PRO A 299 -12.65 -7.22 -8.58
C PRO A 299 -11.65 -7.31 -9.74
N LEU A 300 -11.12 -8.52 -9.99
CA LEU A 300 -10.10 -8.79 -11.02
C LEU A 300 -10.50 -8.26 -12.41
N LEU A 301 -11.79 -8.36 -12.76
CA LEU A 301 -12.31 -7.83 -14.03
C LEU A 301 -12.11 -6.31 -14.19
N ARG A 302 -12.12 -5.53 -13.10
CA ARG A 302 -11.80 -4.08 -13.14
C ARG A 302 -10.34 -3.84 -13.42
N ILE A 303 -9.47 -4.60 -12.76
CA ILE A 303 -8.02 -4.54 -12.95
C ILE A 303 -7.68 -4.90 -14.40
N MET A 304 -8.24 -5.99 -14.92
CA MET A 304 -8.04 -6.42 -16.32
C MET A 304 -8.64 -5.44 -17.34
N GLY A 305 -9.83 -4.88 -17.06
CA GLY A 305 -10.43 -3.85 -17.92
C GLY A 305 -9.53 -2.61 -18.08
N ARG A 306 -8.87 -2.18 -17.01
CA ARG A 306 -7.88 -1.08 -17.04
C ARG A 306 -6.59 -1.44 -17.78
N LEU A 307 -6.26 -2.72 -17.95
CA LEU A 307 -5.10 -3.11 -18.76
C LEU A 307 -5.41 -3.13 -20.26
N ILE A 308 -6.67 -3.36 -20.65
CA ILE A 308 -7.10 -3.53 -22.05
C ILE A 308 -7.60 -2.21 -22.67
N ILE A 309 -8.25 -1.34 -21.88
CA ILE A 309 -8.79 -0.07 -22.38
C ILE A 309 -7.63 0.93 -22.61
N PRO A 310 -7.50 1.59 -23.78
CA PRO A 310 -6.46 2.61 -23.99
C PRO A 310 -6.52 3.72 -22.94
N HIS A 311 -5.37 4.13 -22.39
CA HIS A 311 -5.25 5.13 -21.32
C HIS A 311 -6.07 6.41 -21.55
N ARG A 312 -6.15 6.89 -22.81
CA ARG A 312 -6.91 8.09 -23.20
C ARG A 312 -8.44 7.96 -23.05
N LEU A 313 -8.96 6.74 -22.94
CA LEU A 313 -10.37 6.44 -22.75
C LEU A 313 -10.73 6.15 -21.29
N GLN A 314 -9.73 5.92 -20.43
CA GLN A 314 -9.91 5.74 -18.99
C GLN A 314 -10.10 7.08 -18.26
N THR A 315 -9.73 8.20 -18.89
CA THR A 315 -9.74 9.56 -18.34
C THR A 315 -11.11 10.24 -18.47
N SER A 316 -12.10 9.80 -17.68
CA SER A 316 -13.40 10.49 -17.61
C SER A 316 -13.77 10.92 -16.18
N THR A 317 -12.80 11.52 -15.47
CA THR A 317 -13.06 12.41 -14.33
C THR A 317 -12.82 13.87 -14.73
N PRO A 318 -13.56 14.85 -14.19
CA PRO A 318 -13.48 16.26 -14.57
C PRO A 318 -12.18 16.99 -14.17
N PHE A 319 -11.23 16.32 -13.49
CA PHE A 319 -10.06 16.96 -12.86
C PHE A 319 -8.68 16.60 -13.45
N GLY A 320 -8.61 16.01 -14.65
CA GLY A 320 -7.41 16.09 -15.49
C GLY A 320 -6.20 15.17 -15.20
N ASN A 321 -5.84 14.42 -16.26
CA ASN A 321 -4.51 14.12 -16.83
C ASN A 321 -3.49 13.17 -16.12
N PRO A 322 -2.44 12.66 -16.81
CA PRO A 322 -2.34 11.29 -17.30
C PRO A 322 -1.10 10.57 -16.76
N LYS A 323 -0.85 10.62 -15.45
CA LYS A 323 0.36 10.07 -14.81
C LYS A 323 0.12 8.83 -13.93
N THR A 324 -1.09 8.26 -13.95
CA THR A 324 -1.47 7.11 -13.10
C THR A 324 -1.07 5.77 -13.71
N LEU A 325 0.24 5.60 -13.98
CA LEU A 325 0.75 4.44 -14.73
C LEU A 325 1.94 3.77 -14.02
N PRO A 326 1.68 2.85 -13.09
CA PRO A 326 2.62 1.75 -12.85
C PRO A 326 1.98 0.41 -12.55
N LEU A 327 0.65 0.22 -12.45
CA LEU A 327 0.16 -1.17 -12.37
C LEU A 327 0.55 -1.93 -13.65
N HIS A 328 0.38 -1.30 -14.82
CA HIS A 328 0.89 -1.85 -16.08
C HIS A 328 2.41 -1.97 -16.08
N GLN A 329 3.18 -1.02 -15.54
CA GLN A 329 4.64 -1.08 -15.58
C GLN A 329 5.23 -2.11 -14.61
N ILE A 330 4.71 -2.22 -13.39
CA ILE A 330 5.06 -3.25 -12.41
C ILE A 330 4.68 -4.62 -12.97
N VAL A 331 3.46 -4.79 -13.51
CA VAL A 331 3.04 -6.04 -14.16
C VAL A 331 3.91 -6.36 -15.38
N LEU A 332 4.21 -5.37 -16.23
CA LEU A 332 5.13 -5.54 -17.35
C LEU A 332 6.55 -5.88 -16.86
N ASN A 333 7.03 -5.31 -15.75
CA ASN A 333 8.33 -5.62 -15.19
C ASN A 333 8.33 -7.03 -14.56
N SER A 334 7.22 -7.49 -13.98
CA SER A 334 7.05 -8.86 -13.50
C SER A 334 7.04 -9.89 -14.64
N ILE A 335 6.53 -9.53 -15.83
CA ILE A 335 6.45 -10.43 -16.99
C ILE A 335 7.70 -10.33 -17.87
N PHE A 336 8.15 -9.12 -18.17
CA PHE A 336 9.19 -8.78 -19.15
C PHE A 336 10.40 -8.03 -18.57
N GLY A 337 10.38 -7.63 -17.30
CA GLY A 337 11.47 -6.89 -16.66
C GLY A 337 12.74 -7.71 -16.43
N THR A 338 13.74 -7.11 -15.81
CA THR A 338 15.03 -7.75 -15.49
C THR A 338 14.82 -8.96 -14.55
N SER A 339 15.79 -9.87 -14.50
CA SER A 339 15.76 -10.99 -13.54
C SER A 339 15.56 -10.51 -12.09
N LEU A 340 16.17 -9.38 -11.74
CA LEU A 340 16.05 -8.74 -10.44
C LEU A 340 14.62 -8.25 -10.17
N ALA A 341 14.01 -7.52 -11.11
CA ALA A 341 12.62 -7.07 -10.99
C ALA A 341 11.66 -8.25 -10.87
N ARG A 342 11.88 -9.33 -11.63
CA ARG A 342 11.09 -10.55 -11.48
C ARG A 342 11.30 -11.21 -10.12
N SER A 343 12.52 -11.29 -9.59
CA SER A 343 12.75 -11.88 -8.25
C SER A 343 11.97 -11.13 -7.17
N VAL A 344 12.16 -9.81 -7.09
CA VAL A 344 11.53 -8.95 -6.08
C VAL A 344 10.01 -8.93 -6.22
N LEU A 345 9.49 -8.91 -7.45
CA LEU A 345 8.05 -8.83 -7.72
C LEU A 345 7.36 -10.19 -7.87
N SER A 346 8.09 -11.30 -7.90
CA SER A 346 7.54 -12.67 -7.85
C SER A 346 7.67 -13.13 -6.41
N PRO A 347 6.72 -12.75 -5.55
CA PRO A 347 6.94 -12.92 -4.13
C PRO A 347 6.89 -14.42 -3.87
N LYS A 348 8.03 -14.99 -3.48
CA LYS A 348 8.08 -16.33 -2.86
C LYS A 348 7.20 -16.38 -1.62
N PHE A 349 6.98 -15.20 -1.06
CA PHE A 349 6.12 -14.88 0.05
C PHE A 349 5.25 -13.68 -0.32
N ALA A 350 3.95 -13.91 -0.53
CA ALA A 350 3.07 -12.88 -1.07
C ALA A 350 2.42 -12.07 0.07
N PRO A 351 2.75 -10.77 0.22
CA PRO A 351 2.00 -9.85 1.10
C PRO A 351 0.67 -9.43 0.45
N GLY A 352 0.06 -10.31 -0.36
CA GLY A 352 -1.22 -10.02 -0.98
C GLY A 352 -2.33 -9.98 0.08
N PRO A 353 -3.44 -9.27 -0.18
CA PRO A 353 -4.57 -9.15 0.74
C PRO A 353 -5.02 -10.47 1.38
N HIS A 354 -5.03 -11.57 0.62
CA HIS A 354 -5.42 -12.88 1.13
C HIS A 354 -4.48 -13.43 2.22
N TYR A 355 -3.16 -13.22 2.09
CA TYR A 355 -2.16 -13.71 3.06
C TYR A 355 -2.10 -12.81 4.28
N MET A 356 -2.29 -11.51 4.08
CA MET A 356 -2.41 -10.52 5.15
C MET A 356 -3.76 -10.56 5.88
N ARG A 357 -4.47 -11.69 5.82
CA ARG A 357 -5.64 -12.00 6.65
C ARG A 357 -5.36 -13.10 7.67
N THR A 358 -4.18 -13.71 7.68
CA THR A 358 -3.88 -14.81 8.61
C THR A 358 -3.13 -14.32 9.86
N LYS A 359 -3.30 -15.03 10.98
CA LYS A 359 -2.64 -14.69 12.24
C LYS A 359 -1.12 -14.81 12.14
N GLU A 360 -0.63 -15.82 11.41
CA GLU A 360 0.80 -16.05 11.19
C GLU A 360 1.43 -14.85 10.47
N ALA A 361 0.72 -14.29 9.49
CA ALA A 361 1.21 -13.14 8.74
C ALA A 361 1.37 -11.90 9.61
N HIS A 362 0.56 -11.78 10.65
CA HIS A 362 0.55 -10.64 11.55
C HIS A 362 1.39 -10.86 12.80
N ALA A 363 1.87 -12.07 13.05
CA ALA A 363 2.85 -12.38 14.07
C ALA A 363 4.26 -11.91 13.67
N VAL A 364 4.55 -11.87 12.36
CA VAL A 364 5.84 -11.41 11.85
C VAL A 364 5.91 -9.88 11.85
N GLU A 365 6.98 -9.37 12.46
CA GLU A 365 7.32 -7.96 12.42
C GLU A 365 8.09 -7.63 11.13
N SER A 366 7.52 -6.78 10.28
CA SER A 366 8.23 -6.16 9.17
C SER A 366 7.84 -4.71 9.05
N THR A 367 8.77 -3.81 9.30
CA THR A 367 8.46 -2.38 9.33
C THR A 367 8.11 -1.78 7.97
N SER A 368 8.37 -2.53 6.92
CA SER A 368 8.04 -2.16 5.55
C SER A 368 6.60 -2.49 5.13
N PHE A 369 5.87 -3.34 5.86
CA PHE A 369 4.49 -3.68 5.51
C PHE A 369 3.54 -4.07 6.65
N SER A 370 4.03 -4.46 7.83
CA SER A 370 3.19 -5.12 8.84
C SER A 370 2.47 -4.15 9.78
N LEU A 371 2.74 -2.84 9.71
CA LEU A 371 2.16 -1.84 10.60
C LEU A 371 0.63 -1.87 10.58
N LYS A 372 0.01 -2.05 11.75
CA LYS A 372 -1.43 -1.89 11.98
C LYS A 372 -1.65 -0.60 12.74
N THR A 373 -2.45 0.30 12.17
CA THR A 373 -2.69 1.65 12.71
C THR A 373 -3.96 2.24 12.10
N ASN A 374 -4.24 3.51 12.38
CA ASN A 374 -5.34 4.31 11.84
C ASN A 374 -4.82 5.63 11.25
N ALA A 375 -5.69 6.36 10.54
CA ALA A 375 -5.30 7.63 9.93
C ALA A 375 -4.94 8.70 10.97
N HIS A 376 -5.67 8.79 12.09
CA HIS A 376 -5.37 9.76 13.16
C HIS A 376 -3.92 9.67 13.62
N SER A 377 -3.49 8.46 14.00
CA SER A 377 -2.14 8.18 14.51
C SER A 377 -1.06 8.60 13.52
N LEU A 378 -1.25 8.27 12.25
CA LEU A 378 -0.34 8.65 11.17
C LEU A 378 -0.35 10.18 10.96
N ALA A 379 -1.52 10.78 10.79
CA ALA A 379 -1.67 12.20 10.48
C ALA A 379 -1.13 13.11 11.60
N LYS A 380 -1.30 12.73 12.87
CA LYS A 380 -0.74 13.46 14.03
C LYS A 380 0.78 13.50 13.96
N LEU A 381 1.44 12.35 13.77
CA LEU A 381 2.89 12.30 13.61
C LEU A 381 3.35 13.02 12.33
N MET A 382 2.56 12.97 11.25
CA MET A 382 2.85 13.74 10.04
C MET A 382 2.71 15.25 10.26
N SER A 383 1.83 15.67 11.17
CA SER A 383 1.71 17.07 11.55
C SER A 383 2.94 17.56 12.31
N MET A 384 3.51 16.73 13.20
CA MET A 384 4.80 17.03 13.83
C MET A 384 5.92 17.12 12.79
N MET A 385 5.93 16.23 11.79
CA MET A 385 6.89 16.32 10.67
C MET A 385 6.66 17.57 9.79
N ALA A 386 5.42 18.00 9.59
CA ALA A 386 5.13 19.29 8.95
C ALA A 386 5.63 20.46 9.81
N ASN A 387 5.59 20.32 11.13
CA ASN A 387 6.09 21.26 12.13
C ASN A 387 7.58 21.01 12.49
N LYS A 388 8.38 20.54 11.53
CA LYS A 388 9.84 20.37 11.66
C LYS A 388 10.32 19.45 12.78
N GLY A 389 9.48 18.50 13.17
CA GLY A 389 9.74 17.57 14.27
C GLY A 389 9.27 18.08 15.62
N HIS A 390 8.78 19.32 15.74
CA HIS A 390 8.26 19.83 17.00
C HIS A 390 6.90 19.25 17.35
N SER A 391 6.65 19.17 18.66
CA SER A 391 5.38 18.79 19.22
C SER A 391 4.23 19.68 18.71
N VAL A 392 3.09 19.05 18.45
CA VAL A 392 1.82 19.75 18.16
C VAL A 392 1.03 20.06 19.44
N GLU A 393 1.48 19.52 20.58
CA GLU A 393 0.96 19.77 21.93
C GLU A 393 2.12 20.17 22.88
N PRO A 394 2.76 21.35 22.67
CA PRO A 394 3.95 21.73 23.43
C PRO A 394 3.71 21.75 24.95
N GLY A 395 4.64 21.16 25.70
CA GLY A 395 4.55 21.04 27.16
C GLY A 395 3.72 19.86 27.66
N GLN A 396 2.96 19.20 26.80
CA GLN A 396 2.28 17.94 27.10
C GLN A 396 2.97 16.74 26.43
N GLU A 397 3.38 16.91 25.18
CA GLU A 397 4.07 15.90 24.38
C GLU A 397 5.46 16.41 23.98
N PRO A 398 6.50 15.55 23.96
CA PRO A 398 7.85 15.95 23.59
C PRO A 398 7.98 16.23 22.08
N ASP A 399 9.09 16.84 21.67
CA ASP A 399 9.42 16.94 20.25
C ASP A 399 9.74 15.54 19.67
N LEU A 400 9.28 15.32 18.43
CA LEU A 400 9.56 14.11 17.67
C LEU A 400 11.02 14.03 17.27
N LEU A 401 11.55 15.14 16.76
CA LEU A 401 12.93 15.35 16.32
C LEU A 401 13.34 16.79 16.63
N SER A 402 14.62 16.99 16.89
CA SER A 402 15.25 18.33 16.91
C SER A 402 15.37 18.89 15.50
N ASP A 403 15.49 20.22 15.39
CA ASP A 403 15.69 20.91 14.11
C ASP A 403 16.88 20.34 13.32
N GLU A 404 18.01 20.07 13.98
CA GLU A 404 19.21 19.55 13.32
C GLU A 404 18.92 18.21 12.64
N ILE A 405 18.30 17.29 13.37
CA ILE A 405 18.02 15.94 12.88
C ILE A 405 16.89 15.94 11.86
N TYR A 406 15.87 16.78 12.06
CA TYR A 406 14.81 16.97 11.08
C TYR A 406 15.40 17.45 9.75
N ASN A 407 16.21 18.50 9.78
CA ASN A 407 16.85 19.07 8.59
C ASN A 407 17.77 18.05 7.92
N GLN A 408 18.54 17.28 8.69
CA GLN A 408 19.39 16.22 8.17
C GLN A 408 18.56 15.13 7.48
N ALA A 409 17.56 14.55 8.17
CA ALA A 409 16.82 13.39 7.69
C ALA A 409 15.88 13.74 6.52
N THR A 410 15.36 14.97 6.47
CA THR A 410 14.50 15.45 5.39
C THR A 410 15.28 16.15 4.26
N ALA A 411 16.60 16.33 4.40
CA ALA A 411 17.44 16.87 3.34
C ALA A 411 17.29 16.03 2.07
N PHE A 412 17.17 16.72 0.93
CA PHE A 412 17.11 16.07 -0.36
C PHE A 412 18.45 15.39 -0.66
N HIS A 413 18.41 14.13 -1.09
CA HIS A 413 19.62 13.38 -1.39
C HIS A 413 19.85 13.22 -2.90
N SER A 414 19.14 12.28 -3.54
CA SER A 414 19.39 11.97 -4.95
C SER A 414 18.13 11.51 -5.69
N VAL A 415 18.12 11.81 -6.98
CA VAL A 415 17.13 11.34 -7.95
C VAL A 415 17.77 10.23 -8.78
N LYS A 416 17.35 8.98 -8.53
CA LYS A 416 17.78 7.82 -9.32
C LYS A 416 16.56 7.12 -9.87
N LYS A 417 16.70 6.53 -11.06
CA LYS A 417 15.69 5.62 -11.60
C LYS A 417 15.75 4.33 -10.80
N ASP A 418 14.60 3.89 -10.32
CA ASP A 418 14.46 2.65 -9.58
C ASP A 418 14.19 1.49 -10.56
N GLU A 419 14.94 0.40 -10.43
CA GLU A 419 14.85 -0.74 -11.34
C GLU A 419 13.61 -1.61 -11.13
N ILE A 420 13.02 -1.56 -9.94
CA ILE A 420 11.84 -2.37 -9.58
C ILE A 420 10.59 -1.65 -10.01
N THR A 421 10.46 -0.39 -9.60
CA THR A 421 9.25 0.41 -9.83
C THR A 421 9.25 1.00 -11.24
N GLY A 422 10.44 1.21 -11.82
CA GLY A 422 10.63 1.91 -13.10
C GLY A 422 10.52 3.43 -12.96
N ASP A 423 10.19 3.92 -11.77
CA ASP A 423 9.98 5.33 -11.47
C ASP A 423 11.27 6.03 -11.07
N VAL A 424 11.23 7.36 -11.13
CA VAL A 424 12.30 8.22 -10.66
C VAL A 424 11.84 8.85 -9.35
N ALA A 425 12.09 8.16 -8.23
CA ALA A 425 11.66 8.60 -6.90
C ALA A 425 12.78 9.42 -6.22
N PRO A 426 12.59 10.74 -6.02
CA PRO A 426 13.47 11.53 -5.19
C PRO A 426 13.26 11.15 -3.72
N LEU A 427 14.36 10.85 -3.05
CA LEU A 427 14.36 10.45 -1.64
C LEU A 427 15.12 11.47 -0.79
N SER A 428 14.65 11.66 0.44
CA SER A 428 15.41 12.33 1.47
C SER A 428 16.55 11.44 2.00
N VAL A 429 17.46 12.01 2.78
CA VAL A 429 18.53 11.26 3.49
C VAL A 429 17.93 10.15 4.35
N GLY A 430 16.85 10.43 5.08
CA GLY A 430 16.09 9.48 5.91
C GLY A 430 15.24 8.47 5.13
N GLY A 431 15.26 8.53 3.79
CA GLY A 431 14.62 7.51 2.95
C GLY A 431 13.12 7.68 2.76
N TRP A 432 12.57 8.89 2.93
CA TRP A 432 11.18 9.21 2.55
C TRP A 432 11.12 9.77 1.14
N VAL A 433 9.99 9.59 0.44
CA VAL A 433 9.78 10.30 -0.83
C VAL A 433 9.71 11.79 -0.54
N LYS A 434 10.38 12.61 -1.36
CA LYS A 434 10.36 14.08 -1.26
C LYS A 434 10.25 14.70 -2.65
N THR A 435 9.06 15.16 -3.04
CA THR A 435 8.78 15.52 -4.43
C THR A 435 7.90 16.76 -4.61
N ARG A 436 8.20 17.56 -5.64
CA ARG A 436 7.30 18.59 -6.20
C ARG A 436 6.68 18.18 -7.54
N SER A 437 7.27 17.19 -8.21
CA SER A 437 7.02 16.91 -9.64
C SER A 437 6.00 15.80 -9.88
N PHE A 438 5.78 14.93 -8.88
CA PHE A 438 4.81 13.83 -9.02
C PHE A 438 3.37 14.32 -9.08
N TYR A 439 3.04 15.33 -8.27
CA TYR A 439 1.70 15.92 -8.19
C TYR A 439 1.53 17.17 -9.07
N GLY A 440 2.40 17.37 -10.06
CA GLY A 440 2.74 18.67 -10.66
C GLY A 440 1.67 19.49 -11.39
N ASP A 441 0.39 19.12 -11.32
CA ASP A 441 -0.73 19.86 -11.89
C ASP A 441 -1.76 20.26 -10.82
N GLY A 442 -2.67 21.18 -11.14
CA GLY A 442 -3.76 21.55 -10.24
C GLY A 442 -3.30 22.18 -8.91
N PRO A 443 -4.01 21.92 -7.79
CA PRO A 443 -3.72 22.54 -6.48
C PRO A 443 -2.37 22.13 -5.91
N LEU A 444 -1.86 20.95 -6.29
CA LEU A 444 -0.57 20.43 -5.85
C LEU A 444 0.61 20.95 -6.69
N LYS A 445 0.35 21.74 -7.74
CA LYS A 445 1.40 22.34 -8.55
C LYS A 445 2.36 23.15 -7.68
N GLY A 446 3.64 22.76 -7.77
CA GLY A 446 4.74 23.39 -7.05
C GLY A 446 4.80 23.06 -5.56
N VAL A 447 3.90 22.23 -5.02
CA VAL A 447 3.88 21.86 -3.61
C VAL A 447 4.85 20.72 -3.35
N GLU A 448 5.69 20.86 -2.34
CA GLU A 448 6.58 19.79 -1.90
C GLU A 448 5.87 18.87 -0.92
N VAL A 449 5.72 17.61 -1.33
CA VAL A 449 5.09 16.57 -0.53
C VAL A 449 6.16 15.58 -0.10
N GLN A 450 6.13 15.22 1.17
CA GLN A 450 7.01 14.22 1.75
C GLN A 450 6.20 13.09 2.40
N GLY A 451 6.75 11.87 2.42
CA GLY A 451 6.15 10.73 3.12
C GLY A 451 6.21 9.43 2.33
N TRP A 452 5.17 8.61 2.46
CA TRP A 452 5.08 7.31 1.78
C TRP A 452 3.63 6.88 1.51
N SER A 453 3.44 5.92 0.60
CA SER A 453 2.15 5.29 0.34
C SER A 453 2.16 3.79 0.61
N GLY A 454 0.99 3.26 0.99
CA GLY A 454 0.77 1.84 1.19
C GLY A 454 0.19 1.20 -0.06
N ALA A 455 0.59 -0.04 -0.34
CA ALA A 455 -0.13 -0.88 -1.29
C ALA A 455 -1.63 -0.92 -0.92
N GLY A 456 -2.51 -0.88 -1.91
CA GLY A 456 -3.95 -0.79 -1.68
C GLY A 456 -4.52 0.62 -1.67
N GLY A 457 -3.69 1.68 -1.60
CA GLY A 457 -4.11 3.07 -1.80
C GLY A 457 -3.91 4.01 -0.60
N GLY A 458 -3.44 3.49 0.54
CA GLY A 458 -3.21 4.31 1.74
C GLY A 458 -2.09 5.34 1.58
N LEU A 459 -2.17 6.42 2.33
CA LEU A 459 -1.21 7.54 2.30
C LEU A 459 -0.86 8.00 3.72
N ALA A 460 0.41 8.33 3.94
CA ALA A 460 0.89 9.03 5.12
C ALA A 460 1.92 10.09 4.67
N LEU A 461 1.50 11.34 4.66
CA LEU A 461 2.20 12.44 4.00
C LEU A 461 2.24 13.69 4.87
N TRP A 462 3.26 14.52 4.70
CA TRP A 462 3.32 15.86 5.27
C TRP A 462 3.75 16.90 4.23
N ILE A 463 3.29 18.13 4.44
CA ILE A 463 3.60 19.30 3.61
C ILE A 463 4.02 20.42 4.55
N GLU A 464 5.32 20.65 4.66
CA GLU A 464 5.90 21.67 5.55
C GLU A 464 5.40 23.08 5.21
N GLU A 465 5.45 23.47 3.93
CA GLU A 465 5.08 24.82 3.48
C GLU A 465 3.61 25.19 3.71
N LEU A 466 2.73 24.20 3.89
CA LEU A 466 1.31 24.40 4.19
C LEU A 466 0.93 23.98 5.62
N GLN A 467 1.90 23.47 6.41
CA GLN A 467 1.71 22.92 7.75
C GLN A 467 0.66 21.80 7.80
N ILE A 468 0.66 20.90 6.81
CA ILE A 468 -0.32 19.81 6.70
C ILE A 468 0.31 18.49 7.13
N GLY A 469 -0.31 17.79 8.08
CA GLY A 469 -0.17 16.35 8.28
C GLY A 469 -1.38 15.63 7.69
N PHE A 470 -1.17 14.62 6.86
CA PHE A 470 -2.23 13.96 6.10
C PHE A 470 -2.09 12.44 6.19
N ALA A 471 -3.18 11.74 6.48
CA ALA A 471 -3.24 10.30 6.32
C ALA A 471 -4.60 9.81 5.85
N TYR A 472 -4.57 8.83 4.94
CA TYR A 472 -5.74 8.11 4.46
C TYR A 472 -5.47 6.61 4.55
N VAL A 473 -6.37 5.89 5.20
CA VAL A 473 -6.26 4.47 5.49
C VAL A 473 -7.55 3.79 5.05
N THR A 474 -7.44 2.70 4.29
CA THR A 474 -8.58 2.02 3.67
C THR A 474 -8.41 0.51 3.78
N ASN A 475 -9.51 -0.24 3.86
CA ASN A 475 -9.51 -1.69 3.73
C ASN A 475 -9.79 -2.19 2.31
N ALA A 476 -10.02 -1.28 1.37
CA ALA A 476 -10.27 -1.60 -0.02
C ALA A 476 -8.95 -1.59 -0.79
N TYR A 477 -8.48 -2.77 -1.15
CA TYR A 477 -7.22 -2.97 -1.86
C TYR A 477 -7.40 -2.72 -3.36
N ASN A 478 -7.12 -1.50 -3.79
CA ASN A 478 -6.89 -1.17 -5.18
C ASN A 478 -5.40 -1.34 -5.45
N ALA A 479 -5.03 -2.26 -6.35
CA ALA A 479 -3.63 -2.46 -6.69
C ALA A 479 -3.01 -1.10 -7.09
N PRO A 480 -1.83 -0.74 -6.56
CA PRO A 480 -1.34 0.63 -6.58
C PRO A 480 -1.30 1.21 -7.99
N GLU A 481 -2.01 2.32 -8.17
CA GLU A 481 -2.01 3.11 -9.40
C GLU A 481 -0.82 4.07 -9.49
N THR A 482 -0.04 4.24 -8.41
CA THR A 482 1.29 4.89 -8.33
C THR A 482 2.08 4.38 -7.11
N LEU A 483 3.40 4.65 -7.04
CA LEU A 483 4.20 4.49 -5.82
C LEU A 483 3.77 5.46 -4.68
N LEU A 484 2.86 6.39 -4.97
CA LEU A 484 2.35 7.41 -4.07
C LEU A 484 0.82 7.35 -3.94
N GLY A 485 0.28 6.14 -3.83
CA GLY A 485 -1.15 5.89 -3.58
C GLY A 485 -1.98 5.77 -4.85
N ASP A 486 -3.31 5.75 -4.67
CA ASP A 486 -4.28 5.66 -5.76
C ASP A 486 -5.12 6.94 -5.89
N PHE A 487 -6.02 6.96 -6.88
CA PHE A 487 -6.88 8.11 -7.14
C PHE A 487 -7.73 8.56 -5.93
N ARG A 488 -8.06 7.67 -4.98
CA ARG A 488 -8.87 8.02 -3.80
C ARG A 488 -8.07 8.91 -2.86
N GLY A 489 -6.91 8.42 -2.44
CA GLY A 489 -6.01 9.15 -1.56
C GLY A 489 -5.52 10.45 -2.21
N ASN A 490 -5.14 10.41 -3.49
CA ASN A 490 -4.66 11.58 -4.22
C ASN A 490 -5.77 12.63 -4.42
N GLY A 491 -7.00 12.19 -4.72
CA GLY A 491 -8.15 13.09 -4.86
C GLY A 491 -8.54 13.79 -3.55
N LEU A 492 -8.33 13.13 -2.40
CA LEU A 492 -8.46 13.74 -1.08
C LEU A 492 -7.34 14.76 -0.82
N LEU A 493 -6.08 14.39 -1.09
CA LEU A 493 -4.92 15.25 -0.90
C LEU A 493 -5.03 16.56 -1.70
N GLU A 494 -5.41 16.47 -2.98
CA GLU A 494 -5.61 17.63 -3.85
C GLU A 494 -6.63 18.62 -3.26
N ARG A 495 -7.75 18.10 -2.74
CA ARG A 495 -8.81 18.93 -2.14
C ARG A 495 -8.39 19.53 -0.80
N VAL A 496 -7.64 18.78 0.02
CA VAL A 496 -7.07 19.31 1.27
C VAL A 496 -6.11 20.47 0.98
N VAL A 497 -5.22 20.28 0.00
CA VAL A 497 -4.28 21.35 -0.40
C VAL A 497 -5.01 22.54 -1.01
N TYR A 498 -6.05 22.32 -1.81
CA TYR A 498 -6.89 23.40 -2.30
C TYR A 498 -7.56 24.17 -1.15
N ALA A 499 -8.18 23.46 -0.21
CA ALA A 499 -8.84 24.04 0.96
C ALA A 499 -7.86 24.89 1.77
N ARG A 500 -6.68 24.35 2.06
CA ARG A 500 -5.63 25.06 2.81
C ARG A 500 -5.10 26.30 2.06
N LYS A 501 -4.87 26.19 0.75
CA LYS A 501 -4.47 27.35 -0.06
C LYS A 501 -5.56 28.43 -0.11
N THR A 502 -6.83 28.02 -0.11
CA THR A 502 -7.98 28.94 -0.05
C THR A 502 -8.04 29.65 1.31
N GLU A 503 -7.87 28.90 2.39
CA GLU A 503 -7.79 29.43 3.77
C GLU A 503 -6.67 30.48 3.90
N LEU A 504 -5.51 30.24 3.27
CA LEU A 504 -4.39 31.17 3.22
C LEU A 504 -4.56 32.32 2.21
N GLY A 505 -5.67 32.40 1.48
CA GLY A 505 -5.92 33.42 0.45
C GLY A 505 -5.06 33.27 -0.81
N LEU A 506 -4.41 32.13 -1.01
CA LEU A 506 -3.57 31.82 -2.18
C LEU A 506 -4.38 31.33 -3.39
N LEU A 507 -5.62 30.90 -3.16
CA LEU A 507 -6.57 30.47 -4.20
C LEU A 507 -7.97 31.06 -3.95
N PRO A 508 -8.79 31.24 -5.01
CA PRO A 508 -10.15 31.75 -4.85
C PRO A 508 -11.07 30.73 -4.16
N ALA A 509 -11.99 31.19 -3.31
CA ALA A 509 -12.90 30.31 -2.56
C ALA A 509 -13.91 29.51 -3.41
N ASN A 510 -14.17 29.90 -4.66
CA ASN A 510 -15.31 29.42 -5.45
C ASN A 510 -14.93 28.52 -6.66
N LYS A 511 -13.81 27.79 -6.64
CA LYS A 511 -13.41 26.90 -7.76
C LYS A 511 -12.84 25.53 -7.33
N ALA A 512 -13.27 25.00 -6.18
CA ALA A 512 -12.97 23.62 -5.79
C ALA A 512 -13.90 22.63 -6.50
#